data_AF-A0A257RAF9-F1
#
_entry.id   AF-A0A257RAF9-F1
#
_cell.length_a   1.000
_cell.length_b   1.000
_cell.length_c   1.000
_cell.angle_alpha   90.00
_cell.angle_beta   90.00
_cell.angle_gamma   90.00
#
_symmetry.space_group_name_H-M   'P 1'
#
loop_
_entity.id
_entity.type
_entity.pdbx_description
1 polymer ?
#
loop_
_entity_poly.entity_id
_entity_poly.type
_entity_poly.pdbx_seq_one_letter_code
_entity_poly.pdbx_strand_id
1 'polypeptide(L)'
;MNFSVWGMTGTLAVQEATALKEAERVLWRTIDQVDAACNRFRSDSEISRVNQHHGDEVVVSTTFAQVLVAALRASAATDGLCDPTVLPALLALGYDRDYDELRHLDVARADAVVPRGREAIHLDELNHTLVLEPGTQLDLGASAKAFVVDHVASNLEHLGGAVVEIGGDVAVRGEGPEGPWTIGISDVLEVRPNAPRISLAYGGVATSSLATRTWRAGGALVNHIIDPRTGSYAEGPFATASVTAQSCVIANAYATAALLWGEDAGYHIAQAGWSGRLVRHDGTVELGSIVGRFELNELHRSISIVAMVFLALHIVTTVIDSFVATGWISVLVPFTSSYKRTAVAVGTIAFDLILAVWISSLLKVRIQNRSWRFIHWFSWLAFASALTHAFLAGTDARHGVGLVVVSACTLIVASAALWRYFGRPTRAAGRTALSPLAAAPLPAKGPARPTRAVPPATYGPRLGAPPAPRPAVEPVAPAARPVTPPNAPTNASPSVFPRSSSRARPSRDR
;
A
#
# COMPACT_ATOMS: atom_id res chain seq x y z
N MET A 1 0.43 6.75 -25.56
CA MET A 1 1.89 6.83 -25.80
C MET A 1 2.56 5.75 -25.00
N ASN A 2 3.49 5.00 -25.60
CA ASN A 2 4.34 4.05 -24.88
C ASN A 2 5.76 4.62 -24.82
N PHE A 3 6.47 4.35 -23.73
CA PHE A 3 7.82 4.85 -23.48
C PHE A 3 8.65 3.84 -22.67
N SER A 4 9.93 4.15 -22.45
CA SER A 4 10.82 3.36 -21.60
C SER A 4 11.57 4.26 -20.63
N VAL A 5 11.71 3.82 -19.38
CA VAL A 5 12.36 4.54 -18.29
C VAL A 5 12.83 3.55 -17.22
N TRP A 6 13.99 3.78 -16.59
CA TRP A 6 14.54 2.95 -15.49
C TRP A 6 14.58 1.43 -15.79
N GLY A 7 14.93 1.06 -17.02
CA GLY A 7 14.96 -0.34 -17.46
C GLY A 7 13.57 -1.01 -17.59
N MET A 8 12.50 -0.21 -17.61
CA MET A 8 11.11 -0.66 -17.70
C MET A 8 10.39 0.01 -18.86
N THR A 9 9.24 -0.53 -19.23
CA THR A 9 8.27 0.12 -20.13
C THR A 9 7.26 0.91 -19.33
N GLY A 10 6.66 1.92 -19.98
CA GLY A 10 5.54 2.66 -19.42
C GLY A 10 4.54 3.08 -20.49
N THR A 11 3.33 3.42 -20.04
CA THR A 11 2.21 3.84 -20.87
C THR A 11 1.57 5.09 -20.31
N LEU A 12 1.32 6.08 -21.17
CA LEU A 12 0.52 7.26 -20.88
C LEU A 12 -0.66 7.31 -21.85
N ALA A 13 -1.88 7.29 -21.32
CA ALA A 13 -3.11 7.47 -22.08
C ALA A 13 -3.92 8.62 -21.48
N VAL A 14 -4.60 9.38 -22.36
CA VAL A 14 -5.48 10.48 -21.99
C VAL A 14 -6.80 10.34 -22.75
N GLN A 15 -7.87 10.86 -22.18
CA GLN A 15 -9.20 10.85 -22.75
C GLN A 15 -9.23 11.62 -24.08
N GLU A 16 -8.73 12.85 -24.07
CA GLU A 16 -8.71 13.72 -25.25
C GLU A 16 -7.32 13.75 -25.88
N ALA A 17 -7.23 13.41 -27.17
CA ALA A 17 -5.94 13.38 -27.89
C ALA A 17 -5.21 14.74 -27.88
N THR A 18 -5.95 15.85 -27.77
CA THR A 18 -5.40 17.20 -27.67
C THR A 18 -4.61 17.44 -26.37
N ALA A 19 -4.92 16.70 -25.30
CA ALA A 19 -4.22 16.80 -24.01
C ALA A 19 -2.86 16.08 -23.99
N LEU A 20 -2.58 15.19 -24.96
CA LEU A 20 -1.42 14.31 -24.92
C LEU A 20 -0.08 15.05 -24.85
N LYS A 21 0.06 16.19 -25.56
CA LYS A 21 1.31 16.97 -25.57
C LYS A 21 1.61 17.65 -24.23
N GLU A 22 0.58 18.10 -23.51
CA GLU A 22 0.74 18.62 -22.14
C GLU A 22 1.05 17.47 -21.19
N ALA A 23 0.31 16.35 -21.33
CA ALA A 23 0.50 15.17 -20.50
C ALA A 23 1.90 14.58 -20.57
N GLU A 24 2.48 14.51 -21.77
CA GLU A 24 3.86 14.09 -21.98
C GLU A 24 4.86 15.03 -21.29
N ARG A 25 4.63 16.35 -21.33
CA ARG A 25 5.50 17.32 -20.63
C ARG A 25 5.44 17.17 -19.11
N VAL A 26 4.26 16.93 -18.56
CA VAL A 26 4.08 16.67 -17.11
C VAL A 26 4.77 15.37 -16.71
N LEU A 27 4.61 14.31 -17.51
CA LEU A 27 5.23 13.00 -17.29
C LEU A 27 6.75 13.12 -17.21
N TRP A 28 7.40 13.64 -18.25
CA TRP A 28 8.86 13.70 -18.31
C TRP A 28 9.44 14.62 -17.25
N ARG A 29 8.82 15.78 -16.99
CA ARG A 29 9.26 16.66 -15.90
C ARG A 29 9.24 15.94 -14.56
N THR A 30 8.17 15.18 -14.28
CA THR A 30 8.03 14.44 -13.01
C THR A 30 9.07 13.33 -12.91
N ILE A 31 9.26 12.56 -13.99
CA ILE A 31 10.27 11.50 -14.06
C ILE A 31 11.66 12.06 -13.80
N ASP A 32 12.04 13.15 -14.47
CA ASP A 32 13.39 13.74 -14.35
C ASP A 32 13.65 14.26 -12.93
N GLN A 33 12.65 14.92 -12.32
CA GLN A 33 12.74 15.40 -10.94
C GLN A 33 12.89 14.24 -9.94
N VAL A 34 12.10 13.18 -10.10
CA VAL A 34 12.15 12.01 -9.21
C VAL A 34 13.42 11.18 -9.45
N ASP A 35 13.91 11.07 -10.69
CA ASP A 35 15.18 10.40 -10.98
C ASP A 35 16.36 11.11 -10.29
N ALA A 36 16.45 12.43 -10.45
CA ALA A 36 17.48 13.23 -9.79
C ALA A 36 17.40 13.17 -8.26
N ALA A 37 16.19 13.07 -7.71
CA ALA A 37 16.01 13.00 -6.26
C ALA A 37 16.24 11.59 -5.68
N CYS A 38 15.71 10.55 -6.32
CA CYS A 38 15.47 9.25 -5.66
C CYS A 38 16.21 8.07 -6.30
N ASN A 39 16.94 8.26 -7.41
CA ASN A 39 17.67 7.16 -8.03
C ASN A 39 18.99 6.86 -7.29
N ARG A 40 18.99 5.81 -6.46
CA ARG A 40 20.17 5.41 -5.68
C ARG A 40 21.35 4.89 -6.50
N PHE A 41 21.15 4.55 -7.77
CA PHE A 41 22.23 4.10 -8.65
C PHE A 41 23.01 5.26 -9.26
N ARG A 42 22.52 6.49 -9.07
CA ARG A 42 23.21 7.72 -9.43
C ARG A 42 23.98 8.25 -8.23
N SER A 43 25.26 8.50 -8.41
CA SER A 43 26.10 9.08 -7.36
C SER A 43 25.78 10.56 -7.10
N ASP A 44 25.20 11.26 -8.08
CA ASP A 44 24.81 12.67 -8.00
C ASP A 44 23.38 12.90 -7.49
N SER A 45 22.64 11.82 -7.19
CA SER A 45 21.26 11.96 -6.72
C SER A 45 21.16 12.42 -5.28
N GLU A 46 20.04 13.06 -4.97
CA GLU A 46 19.78 13.55 -3.62
C GLU A 46 19.72 12.43 -2.57
N ILE A 47 19.11 11.28 -2.90
CA ILE A 47 19.07 10.10 -2.02
C ILE A 47 20.47 9.57 -1.70
N SER A 48 21.38 9.55 -2.68
CA SER A 48 22.76 9.11 -2.47
C SER A 48 23.50 10.04 -1.51
N ARG A 49 23.31 11.37 -1.67
CA ARG A 49 23.83 12.38 -0.74
C ARG A 49 23.24 12.21 0.67
N VAL A 50 21.93 12.05 0.80
CA VAL A 50 21.24 11.83 2.09
C VAL A 50 21.78 10.58 2.80
N ASN A 51 21.92 9.46 2.07
CA ASN A 51 22.40 8.20 2.63
C ASN A 51 23.86 8.25 3.10
N GLN A 52 24.67 9.17 2.58
CA GLN A 52 26.06 9.39 2.99
C GLN A 52 26.19 10.28 4.23
N HIS A 53 25.19 11.11 4.52
CA HIS A 53 25.17 12.07 5.64
C HIS A 53 24.17 11.66 6.73
N HIS A 54 23.96 10.36 6.94
CA HIS A 54 23.13 9.89 8.04
C HIS A 54 23.76 10.28 9.39
N GLY A 55 22.93 10.70 10.35
CA GLY A 55 23.34 11.31 11.60
C GLY A 55 23.44 12.85 11.56
N ASP A 56 23.50 13.44 10.37
CA ASP A 56 23.50 14.89 10.17
C ASP A 56 22.11 15.41 9.74
N GLU A 57 21.86 16.70 9.94
CA GLU A 57 20.70 17.38 9.36
C GLU A 57 21.00 17.78 7.90
N VAL A 58 20.11 17.40 7.00
CA VAL A 58 20.27 17.59 5.57
C VAL A 58 19.06 18.33 5.01
N VAL A 59 19.28 19.42 4.27
CA VAL A 59 18.22 20.07 3.49
C VAL A 59 17.88 19.20 2.28
N VAL A 60 16.59 18.98 2.06
CA VAL A 60 16.06 18.17 0.96
C VAL A 60 15.16 18.97 0.03
N SER A 61 15.07 18.59 -1.24
CA SER A 61 14.14 19.20 -2.19
C SER A 61 12.68 18.88 -1.85
N THR A 62 11.75 19.70 -2.35
CA THR A 62 10.32 19.43 -2.24
C THR A 62 9.94 18.09 -2.88
N THR A 63 10.54 17.75 -4.03
CA THR A 63 10.30 16.46 -4.69
C THR A 63 10.73 15.30 -3.80
N PHE A 64 11.93 15.36 -3.24
CA PHE A 64 12.41 14.31 -2.33
C PHE A 64 11.51 14.17 -1.10
N ALA A 65 11.15 15.29 -0.46
CA ALA A 65 10.25 15.29 0.68
C ALA A 65 8.89 14.65 0.35
N GLN A 66 8.30 14.96 -0.82
CA GLN A 66 7.04 14.36 -1.26
C GLN A 66 7.13 12.85 -1.46
N VAL A 67 8.21 12.36 -2.10
CA VAL A 67 8.42 10.92 -2.30
C VAL A 67 8.66 10.22 -0.96
N LEU A 68 9.45 10.82 -0.06
CA LEU A 68 9.68 10.29 1.28
C LEU A 68 8.38 10.21 2.08
N VAL A 69 7.53 11.24 2.05
CA VAL A 69 6.20 11.22 2.68
C VAL A 69 5.34 10.09 2.09
N ALA A 70 5.38 9.86 0.78
CA ALA A 70 4.68 8.74 0.15
C ALA A 70 5.20 7.38 0.67
N ALA A 71 6.51 7.22 0.82
CA ALA A 71 7.12 6.02 1.36
C ALA A 71 6.79 5.80 2.85
N LEU A 72 6.79 6.86 3.67
CA LEU A 72 6.37 6.81 5.07
C LEU A 72 4.89 6.43 5.21
N ARG A 73 4.02 6.90 4.30
CA ARG A 73 2.62 6.47 4.22
C ARG A 73 2.48 5.00 3.84
N ALA A 74 3.26 4.52 2.87
CA ALA A 74 3.31 3.11 2.50
C ALA A 74 3.74 2.22 3.67
N SER A 75 4.78 2.61 4.39
CA SER A 75 5.25 1.96 5.62
C SER A 75 4.16 1.94 6.69
N ALA A 76 3.52 3.08 6.95
CA ALA A 76 2.43 3.17 7.93
C ALA A 76 1.24 2.27 7.58
N ALA A 77 0.84 2.25 6.31
CA ALA A 77 -0.32 1.49 5.84
C ALA A 77 -0.13 -0.03 5.91
N THR A 78 1.12 -0.48 6.03
CA THR A 78 1.51 -1.89 6.03
C THR A 78 2.16 -2.34 7.35
N ASP A 79 2.05 -1.52 8.41
CA ASP A 79 2.66 -1.79 9.72
C ASP A 79 4.18 -2.04 9.63
N GLY A 80 4.86 -1.26 8.78
CA GLY A 80 6.30 -1.31 8.58
C GLY A 80 6.79 -2.33 7.56
N LEU A 81 5.93 -3.07 6.86
CA LEU A 81 6.38 -4.07 5.88
C LEU A 81 6.88 -3.47 4.56
N CYS A 82 6.37 -2.32 4.16
CA CYS A 82 6.93 -1.52 3.08
C CYS A 82 7.83 -0.43 3.68
N ASP A 83 9.05 -0.82 4.08
CA ASP A 83 9.97 0.03 4.83
C ASP A 83 10.95 0.75 3.89
N PRO A 84 11.04 2.10 3.91
CA PRO A 84 12.01 2.82 3.10
C PRO A 84 13.46 2.67 3.59
N THR A 85 13.72 2.08 4.76
CA THR A 85 15.06 1.92 5.35
C THR A 85 15.74 0.59 4.99
N VAL A 86 15.26 -0.11 3.96
CA VAL A 86 15.73 -1.45 3.56
C VAL A 86 17.08 -1.47 2.84
N LEU A 87 17.68 -0.32 2.54
CA LEU A 87 18.90 -0.27 1.73
C LEU A 87 20.05 -1.13 2.31
N PRO A 88 20.38 -1.09 3.62
CA PRO A 88 21.44 -1.93 4.16
C PRO A 88 21.20 -3.43 3.96
N ALA A 89 19.96 -3.89 4.04
CA ALA A 89 19.57 -5.28 3.79
C ALA A 89 19.74 -5.66 2.31
N LEU A 90 19.37 -4.76 1.40
CA LEU A 90 19.58 -4.93 -0.04
C LEU A 90 21.07 -5.04 -0.38
N LEU A 91 21.90 -4.18 0.21
CA LEU A 91 23.35 -4.22 0.03
C LEU A 91 23.97 -5.50 0.59
N ALA A 92 23.47 -6.02 1.73
CA ALA A 92 23.92 -7.29 2.29
C ALA A 92 23.60 -8.50 1.39
N LEU A 93 22.54 -8.41 0.57
CA LEU A 93 22.23 -9.37 -0.48
C LEU A 93 22.97 -9.11 -1.81
N GLY A 94 23.87 -8.12 -1.83
CA GLY A 94 24.69 -7.75 -2.98
C GLY A 94 23.98 -6.91 -4.04
N TYR A 95 22.85 -6.26 -3.71
CA TYR A 95 22.13 -5.39 -4.64
C TYR A 95 22.66 -3.93 -4.62
N ASP A 96 23.95 -3.78 -4.89
CA ASP A 96 24.70 -2.51 -4.88
C ASP A 96 24.75 -1.80 -6.25
N ARG A 97 24.35 -2.49 -7.33
CA ARG A 97 24.38 -2.01 -8.73
C ARG A 97 23.06 -2.25 -9.44
N ASP A 98 22.93 -1.76 -10.67
CA ASP A 98 21.71 -1.96 -11.45
C ASP A 98 21.38 -3.45 -11.63
N TYR A 99 20.08 -3.76 -11.68
CA TYR A 99 19.60 -5.13 -11.80
C TYR A 99 20.07 -5.83 -13.08
N ASP A 100 20.19 -5.11 -14.19
CA ASP A 100 20.59 -5.70 -15.48
C ASP A 100 22.02 -6.25 -15.47
N GLU A 101 22.88 -5.67 -14.63
CA GLU A 101 24.22 -6.17 -14.33
C GLU A 101 24.16 -7.33 -13.32
N LEU A 102 23.38 -7.16 -12.25
CA LEU A 102 23.31 -8.09 -11.12
C LEU A 102 22.73 -9.46 -11.50
N ARG A 103 21.71 -9.50 -12.37
CA ARG A 103 20.96 -10.73 -12.73
C ARG A 103 21.83 -11.86 -13.30
N HIS A 104 23.04 -11.55 -13.77
CA HIS A 104 23.98 -12.50 -14.39
C HIS A 104 25.10 -12.95 -13.45
N LEU A 105 25.13 -12.46 -12.21
CA LEU A 105 26.21 -12.70 -11.25
C LEU A 105 25.75 -13.60 -10.09
N ASP A 106 26.72 -14.30 -9.49
CA ASP A 106 26.60 -14.86 -8.15
C ASP A 106 27.46 -14.02 -7.21
N VAL A 107 26.82 -13.19 -6.41
CA VAL A 107 27.48 -12.21 -5.54
C VAL A 107 27.73 -12.78 -4.15
N ALA A 108 28.73 -12.25 -3.45
CA ALA A 108 28.94 -12.59 -2.06
C ALA A 108 27.73 -12.15 -1.22
N ARG A 109 27.24 -13.04 -0.36
CA ARG A 109 26.17 -12.75 0.60
C ARG A 109 26.78 -12.39 1.94
N ALA A 110 26.37 -11.26 2.51
CA ALA A 110 26.69 -10.88 3.88
C ALA A 110 25.55 -11.27 4.85
N ASP A 111 25.78 -11.06 6.14
CA ASP A 111 24.77 -11.27 7.18
C ASP A 111 23.57 -10.34 6.98
N ALA A 112 22.38 -10.84 7.30
CA ALA A 112 21.14 -10.08 7.19
C ALA A 112 21.15 -8.87 8.13
N VAL A 113 20.79 -7.70 7.60
CA VAL A 113 20.70 -6.45 8.35
C VAL A 113 19.24 -6.08 8.51
N VAL A 114 18.75 -6.02 9.74
CA VAL A 114 17.37 -5.62 10.02
C VAL A 114 17.22 -4.11 9.78
N PRO A 115 16.30 -3.67 8.89
CA PRO A 115 15.99 -2.26 8.68
C PRO A 115 15.63 -1.53 9.97
N ARG A 116 15.93 -0.23 10.02
CA ARG A 116 15.78 0.58 11.24
C ARG A 116 14.32 0.98 11.49
N GLY A 117 13.47 0.94 10.47
CA GLY A 117 12.10 1.38 10.56
C GLY A 117 11.95 2.88 10.28
N ARG A 118 10.71 3.28 9.99
CA ARG A 118 10.33 4.68 9.76
C ARG A 118 10.58 5.58 10.96
N GLU A 119 10.65 5.02 12.17
CA GLU A 119 10.89 5.75 13.41
C GLU A 119 12.29 6.39 13.44
N ALA A 120 13.23 5.86 12.65
CA ALA A 120 14.58 6.39 12.47
C ALA A 120 14.68 7.55 11.46
N ILE A 121 13.54 8.03 10.93
CA ILE A 121 13.44 9.08 9.92
C ILE A 121 12.73 10.29 10.54
N HIS A 122 13.43 11.41 10.63
CA HIS A 122 12.88 12.67 11.15
C HIS A 122 12.85 13.72 10.04
N LEU A 123 11.68 13.89 9.42
CA LEU A 123 11.45 14.88 8.38
C LEU A 123 10.71 16.10 8.96
N ASP A 124 11.29 17.29 8.83
CA ASP A 124 10.60 18.56 8.97
C ASP A 124 10.07 18.99 7.59
N GLU A 125 8.78 18.78 7.37
CA GLU A 125 8.14 19.12 6.10
C GLU A 125 8.08 20.64 5.85
N LEU A 126 8.07 21.47 6.89
CA LEU A 126 7.96 22.93 6.76
C LEU A 126 9.30 23.54 6.35
N ASN A 127 10.38 23.08 6.96
CA ASN A 127 11.73 23.57 6.71
C ASN A 127 12.47 22.76 5.63
N HIS A 128 11.89 21.66 5.17
CA HIS A 128 12.51 20.71 4.25
C HIS A 128 13.87 20.21 4.76
N THR A 129 13.96 19.90 6.06
CA THR A 129 15.14 19.28 6.66
C THR A 129 14.86 17.83 7.03
N LEU A 130 15.85 16.98 6.87
CA LEU A 130 15.79 15.55 7.15
C LEU A 130 16.97 15.16 8.04
N VAL A 131 16.67 14.44 9.11
CA VAL A 131 17.67 13.73 9.92
C VAL A 131 17.35 12.24 9.85
N LEU A 132 18.36 11.45 9.48
CA LEU A 132 18.32 10.00 9.59
C LEU A 132 19.16 9.58 10.79
N GLU A 133 18.67 8.67 11.64
CA GLU A 133 19.51 8.13 12.72
C GLU A 133 20.79 7.49 12.14
N PRO A 134 21.92 7.52 12.87
CA PRO A 134 23.18 6.91 12.42
C PRO A 134 23.01 5.45 11.98
N GLY A 135 23.57 5.12 10.81
CA GLY A 135 23.45 3.80 10.18
C GLY A 135 22.16 3.56 9.39
N THR A 136 21.22 4.51 9.37
CA THR A 136 19.99 4.42 8.56
C THR A 136 20.28 4.86 7.13
N GLN A 137 19.84 4.06 6.16
CA GLN A 137 19.93 4.41 4.74
C GLN A 137 18.62 4.07 4.03
N LEU A 138 18.21 4.94 3.11
CA LEU A 138 16.95 4.89 2.40
C LEU A 138 17.07 4.20 1.04
N ASP A 139 16.08 3.38 0.71
CA ASP A 139 15.74 2.95 -0.66
C ASP A 139 14.28 3.36 -0.92
N LEU A 140 14.08 4.23 -1.92
CA LEU A 140 12.76 4.72 -2.31
C LEU A 140 12.28 4.07 -3.63
N GLY A 141 12.95 3.04 -4.13
CA GLY A 141 12.71 2.52 -5.48
C GLY A 141 11.29 1.98 -5.70
N ALA A 142 10.67 1.38 -4.69
CA ALA A 142 9.27 0.95 -4.76
C ALA A 142 8.31 2.15 -4.73
N SER A 143 8.43 3.02 -3.74
CA SER A 143 7.51 4.14 -3.52
C SER A 143 7.66 5.26 -4.56
N ALA A 144 8.85 5.50 -5.10
CA ALA A 144 9.11 6.54 -6.10
C ALA A 144 8.38 6.26 -7.42
N LYS A 145 8.39 5.02 -7.91
CA LYS A 145 7.66 4.63 -9.12
C LYS A 145 6.16 4.82 -8.97
N ALA A 146 5.60 4.28 -7.88
CA ALA A 146 4.19 4.40 -7.57
C ALA A 146 3.78 5.87 -7.34
N PHE A 147 4.65 6.68 -6.74
CA PHE A 147 4.45 8.13 -6.58
C PHE A 147 4.40 8.83 -7.94
N VAL A 148 5.31 8.53 -8.86
CA VAL A 148 5.36 9.19 -10.18
C VAL A 148 4.05 9.00 -10.93
N VAL A 149 3.53 7.77 -10.99
CA VAL A 149 2.27 7.53 -11.70
C VAL A 149 1.09 8.22 -11.00
N ASP A 150 1.02 8.20 -9.66
CA ASP A 150 0.00 8.93 -8.90
C ASP A 150 0.08 10.45 -9.12
N HIS A 151 1.28 11.01 -9.09
CA HIS A 151 1.53 12.44 -9.21
C HIS A 151 1.23 12.95 -10.61
N VAL A 152 1.69 12.23 -11.64
CA VAL A 152 1.38 12.57 -13.04
C VAL A 152 -0.12 12.48 -13.27
N ALA A 153 -0.78 11.38 -12.91
CA ALA A 153 -2.22 11.23 -13.12
C ALA A 153 -3.02 12.35 -12.42
N SER A 154 -2.66 12.71 -11.18
CA SER A 154 -3.34 13.77 -10.43
C SER A 154 -3.10 15.16 -11.05
N ASN A 155 -1.90 15.45 -11.54
CA ASN A 155 -1.61 16.71 -12.22
C ASN A 155 -2.31 16.84 -13.57
N LEU A 156 -2.81 15.74 -14.15
CA LEU A 156 -3.53 15.74 -15.42
C LEU A 156 -5.05 15.78 -15.26
N GLU A 157 -5.58 15.73 -14.04
CA GLU A 157 -7.02 15.66 -13.78
C GLU A 157 -7.81 16.84 -14.39
N HIS A 158 -7.19 18.03 -14.42
CA HIS A 158 -7.77 19.22 -15.05
C HIS A 158 -7.88 19.15 -16.58
N LEU A 159 -7.24 18.16 -17.22
CA LEU A 159 -7.28 17.90 -18.66
C LEU A 159 -8.26 16.78 -19.05
N GLY A 160 -8.99 16.22 -18.08
CA GLY A 160 -9.89 15.08 -18.28
C GLY A 160 -9.28 13.76 -17.80
N GLY A 161 -9.80 12.64 -18.29
CA GLY A 161 -9.34 11.32 -17.86
C GLY A 161 -7.92 11.00 -18.32
N ALA A 162 -7.13 10.37 -17.45
CA ALA A 162 -5.77 9.94 -17.73
C ALA A 162 -5.42 8.61 -17.03
N VAL A 163 -4.58 7.82 -17.70
CA VAL A 163 -3.94 6.61 -17.18
C VAL A 163 -2.43 6.74 -17.35
N VAL A 164 -1.70 6.44 -16.28
CA VAL A 164 -0.23 6.40 -16.29
C VAL A 164 0.21 5.06 -15.72
N GLU A 165 1.11 4.39 -16.43
CA GLU A 165 1.69 3.11 -16.04
C GLU A 165 3.22 3.15 -16.19
N ILE A 166 3.94 2.63 -15.19
CA ILE A 166 5.39 2.42 -15.22
C ILE A 166 5.70 1.09 -14.55
N GLY A 167 6.20 0.11 -15.31
CA GLY A 167 6.69 -1.16 -14.79
C GLY A 167 5.65 -1.95 -13.97
N GLY A 168 4.36 -1.84 -14.33
CA GLY A 168 3.25 -2.51 -13.64
C GLY A 168 2.59 -1.72 -12.50
N ASP A 169 3.12 -0.53 -12.16
CA ASP A 169 2.48 0.43 -11.26
C ASP A 169 1.58 1.35 -12.11
N VAL A 170 0.28 1.38 -11.82
CA VAL A 170 -0.74 2.09 -12.60
C VAL A 170 -1.51 3.07 -11.72
N ALA A 171 -1.72 4.30 -12.21
CA ALA A 171 -2.64 5.27 -11.64
C ALA A 171 -3.67 5.73 -12.67
N VAL A 172 -4.90 5.93 -12.19
CA VAL A 172 -6.07 6.29 -12.99
C VAL A 172 -6.75 7.52 -12.41
N ARG A 173 -7.09 8.49 -13.25
CA ARG A 173 -7.99 9.62 -12.93
C ARG A 173 -9.01 9.77 -14.05
N GLY A 174 -10.28 9.94 -13.71
CA GLY A 174 -11.37 10.10 -14.68
C GLY A 174 -11.59 8.89 -15.60
N GLU A 175 -12.52 9.05 -16.52
CA GLU A 175 -12.88 8.02 -17.51
C GLU A 175 -12.13 8.21 -18.83
N GLY A 176 -11.91 7.11 -19.54
CA GLY A 176 -11.40 7.15 -20.90
C GLY A 176 -12.50 7.49 -21.93
N PRO A 177 -12.17 7.46 -23.23
CA PRO A 177 -13.10 7.82 -24.30
C PRO A 177 -14.37 6.94 -24.36
N GLU A 178 -14.28 5.69 -23.90
CA GLU A 178 -15.36 4.70 -23.93
C GLU A 178 -15.92 4.38 -22.52
N GLY A 179 -15.64 5.23 -21.53
CA GLY A 179 -15.96 5.00 -20.12
C GLY A 179 -14.74 4.57 -19.30
N PRO A 180 -14.90 3.83 -18.19
CA PRO A 180 -13.81 3.48 -17.29
C PRO A 180 -12.62 2.79 -17.99
N TRP A 181 -11.41 3.13 -17.59
CA TRP A 181 -10.19 2.56 -18.14
C TRP A 181 -10.09 1.07 -17.85
N THR A 182 -9.76 0.28 -18.86
CA THR A 182 -9.57 -1.17 -18.73
C THR A 182 -8.10 -1.49 -18.53
N ILE A 183 -7.75 -2.01 -17.35
CA ILE A 183 -6.38 -2.34 -16.95
C ILE A 183 -6.20 -3.86 -16.99
N GLY A 184 -5.20 -4.34 -17.73
CA GLY A 184 -4.81 -5.75 -17.74
C GLY A 184 -3.94 -6.11 -16.54
N ILE A 185 -4.23 -7.25 -15.91
CA ILE A 185 -3.47 -7.78 -14.78
C ILE A 185 -2.64 -8.97 -15.24
N SER A 186 -1.33 -8.91 -15.07
CA SER A 186 -0.41 -9.98 -15.48
C SER A 186 0.57 -10.36 -14.38
N ASP A 187 0.93 -11.64 -14.36
CA ASP A 187 1.95 -12.21 -13.46
C ASP A 187 3.37 -12.03 -14.02
N VAL A 188 3.48 -11.53 -15.25
CA VAL A 188 4.72 -11.21 -15.96
C VAL A 188 4.62 -9.79 -16.50
N LEU A 189 5.74 -9.19 -16.87
CA LEU A 189 5.80 -7.81 -17.39
C LEU A 189 5.12 -7.61 -18.77
N GLU A 190 4.46 -8.65 -19.30
CA GLU A 190 3.70 -8.61 -20.54
C GLU A 190 2.23 -8.98 -20.28
N VAL A 191 1.30 -8.18 -20.80
CA VAL A 191 -0.14 -8.48 -20.72
C VAL A 191 -0.51 -9.45 -21.85
N ARG A 192 -0.82 -10.69 -21.49
CA ARG A 192 -1.33 -11.69 -22.45
C ARG A 192 -2.78 -11.36 -22.87
N PRO A 193 -3.24 -11.78 -24.06
CA PRO A 193 -4.61 -11.51 -24.52
C PRO A 193 -5.71 -11.97 -23.54
N ASN A 194 -5.49 -13.11 -22.87
CA ASN A 194 -6.43 -13.69 -21.89
C ASN A 194 -6.13 -13.28 -20.44
N ALA A 195 -5.30 -12.25 -20.25
CA ALA A 195 -5.04 -11.71 -18.92
C ALA A 195 -6.34 -11.17 -18.30
N PRO A 196 -6.59 -11.40 -17.00
CA PRO A 196 -7.69 -10.76 -16.29
C PRO A 196 -7.65 -9.25 -16.47
N ARG A 197 -8.82 -8.61 -16.54
CA ARG A 197 -8.96 -7.17 -16.70
C ARG A 197 -9.85 -6.59 -15.62
N ILE A 198 -9.55 -5.37 -15.21
CA ILE A 198 -10.37 -4.59 -14.28
C ILE A 198 -10.68 -3.23 -14.89
N SER A 199 -11.84 -2.68 -14.57
CA SER A 199 -12.26 -1.35 -15.02
C SER A 199 -12.16 -0.36 -13.87
N LEU A 200 -11.47 0.76 -14.08
CA LEU A 200 -11.24 1.79 -13.08
C LEU A 200 -11.45 3.17 -13.70
N ALA A 201 -12.15 4.04 -12.98
CA ALA A 201 -12.18 5.47 -13.28
C ALA A 201 -11.24 6.26 -12.34
N TYR A 202 -10.97 5.73 -11.14
CA TYR A 202 -10.09 6.38 -10.17
C TYR A 202 -9.34 5.34 -9.35
N GLY A 203 -8.15 5.71 -8.88
CA GLY A 203 -7.34 4.93 -7.96
C GLY A 203 -6.02 4.47 -8.57
N GLY A 204 -5.48 3.38 -8.04
CA GLY A 204 -4.26 2.78 -8.56
C GLY A 204 -4.22 1.27 -8.40
N VAL A 205 -3.35 0.66 -9.20
CA VAL A 205 -3.10 -0.77 -9.25
C VAL A 205 -1.60 -0.97 -9.21
N ALA A 206 -1.13 -1.96 -8.50
CA ALA A 206 0.28 -2.35 -8.51
C ALA A 206 0.42 -3.85 -8.41
N THR A 207 1.50 -4.37 -8.97
CA THR A 207 1.82 -5.80 -8.92
C THR A 207 3.24 -6.01 -8.42
N SER A 208 3.37 -6.74 -7.30
CA SER A 208 4.66 -7.18 -6.76
C SER A 208 4.89 -8.65 -7.10
N SER A 209 6.15 -9.02 -7.31
CA SER A 209 6.54 -10.39 -7.69
C SER A 209 7.86 -10.79 -7.07
N LEU A 210 7.94 -12.05 -6.61
CA LEU A 210 9.18 -12.68 -6.15
C LEU A 210 10.00 -13.27 -7.32
N ALA A 211 9.47 -13.27 -8.55
CA ALA A 211 10.07 -13.94 -9.70
C ALA A 211 10.67 -12.99 -10.74
N THR A 212 10.32 -11.71 -10.74
CA THR A 212 10.74 -10.75 -11.80
C THR A 212 12.16 -10.23 -11.61
N ARG A 213 12.53 -9.89 -10.37
CA ARG A 213 13.86 -9.37 -10.01
C ARG A 213 14.56 -10.32 -9.04
N THR A 214 15.28 -11.29 -9.62
CA THR A 214 16.01 -12.34 -8.90
C THR A 214 17.45 -12.46 -9.37
N TRP A 215 18.36 -12.84 -8.47
CA TRP A 215 19.78 -13.06 -8.76
C TRP A 215 20.36 -14.12 -7.83
N ARG A 216 21.61 -14.53 -8.06
CA ARG A 216 22.30 -15.47 -7.16
C ARG A 216 23.14 -14.71 -6.14
N ALA A 217 23.01 -15.10 -4.87
CA ALA A 217 23.85 -14.59 -3.79
C ALA A 217 24.28 -15.75 -2.88
N GLY A 218 25.58 -16.04 -2.83
CA GLY A 218 26.14 -17.18 -2.12
C GLY A 218 25.55 -18.53 -2.58
N GLY A 219 25.30 -18.67 -3.89
CA GLY A 219 24.74 -19.89 -4.48
C GLY A 219 23.21 -20.06 -4.33
N ALA A 220 22.53 -19.22 -3.54
CA ALA A 220 21.07 -19.22 -3.40
C ALA A 220 20.41 -18.24 -4.40
N LEU A 221 19.22 -18.58 -4.90
CA LEU A 221 18.41 -17.66 -5.70
C LEU A 221 17.63 -16.74 -4.76
N VAL A 222 17.90 -15.44 -4.80
CA VAL A 222 17.29 -14.43 -3.93
C VAL A 222 16.46 -13.43 -4.74
N ASN A 223 15.64 -12.62 -4.07
CA ASN A 223 14.81 -11.58 -4.68
C ASN A 223 14.95 -10.23 -3.95
N HIS A 224 14.52 -9.15 -4.62
CA HIS A 224 14.65 -7.78 -4.11
C HIS A 224 13.64 -7.36 -3.03
N ILE A 225 12.64 -8.18 -2.71
CA ILE A 225 11.68 -7.82 -1.67
C ILE A 225 12.28 -8.24 -0.34
N ILE A 226 12.59 -7.27 0.53
CA ILE A 226 13.11 -7.53 1.87
C ILE A 226 11.95 -7.67 2.86
N ASP A 227 12.03 -8.66 3.75
CA ASP A 227 11.23 -8.68 4.97
C ASP A 227 11.91 -7.82 6.04
N PRO A 228 11.39 -6.61 6.35
CA PRO A 228 12.04 -5.70 7.29
C PRO A 228 12.06 -6.23 8.73
N ARG A 229 11.33 -7.31 9.04
CA ARG A 229 11.38 -7.95 10.35
C ARG A 229 12.64 -8.80 10.54
N THR A 230 13.22 -9.28 9.43
CA THR A 230 14.34 -10.22 9.44
C THR A 230 15.58 -9.70 8.72
N GLY A 231 15.44 -8.70 7.85
CA GLY A 231 16.52 -8.22 6.98
C GLY A 231 16.88 -9.19 5.85
N SER A 232 16.09 -10.26 5.65
CA SER A 232 16.29 -11.24 4.58
C SER A 232 15.31 -11.00 3.42
N TYR A 233 15.56 -11.61 2.27
CA TYR A 233 14.61 -11.60 1.16
C TYR A 233 13.32 -12.34 1.52
N ALA A 234 12.24 -11.96 0.86
CA ALA A 234 10.90 -12.46 1.10
C ALA A 234 10.78 -13.94 0.70
N GLU A 235 10.20 -14.72 1.60
CA GLU A 235 9.76 -16.10 1.37
C GLU A 235 8.30 -16.22 1.77
N GLY A 236 7.49 -16.76 0.88
CA GLY A 236 6.04 -16.81 1.10
C GLY A 236 5.32 -17.73 0.14
N PRO A 237 4.03 -18.02 0.41
CA PRO A 237 3.22 -18.90 -0.42
C PRO A 237 2.89 -18.29 -1.79
N PHE A 238 2.93 -16.96 -1.90
CA PHE A 238 2.56 -16.22 -3.10
C PHE A 238 3.79 -15.82 -3.90
N ALA A 239 3.75 -16.08 -5.22
CA ALA A 239 4.73 -15.66 -6.19
C ALA A 239 4.47 -14.22 -6.67
N THR A 240 3.18 -13.86 -6.85
CA THR A 240 2.76 -12.51 -7.26
C THR A 240 1.56 -12.05 -6.43
N ALA A 241 1.45 -10.73 -6.27
CA ALA A 241 0.31 -10.07 -5.66
C ALA A 241 0.01 -8.80 -6.45
N SER A 242 -1.21 -8.71 -7.00
CA SER A 242 -1.75 -7.50 -7.61
C SER A 242 -2.80 -6.90 -6.69
N VAL A 243 -2.73 -5.62 -6.38
CA VAL A 243 -3.68 -4.95 -5.47
C VAL A 243 -4.24 -3.70 -6.13
N THR A 244 -5.51 -3.39 -5.89
CA THR A 244 -6.15 -2.13 -6.25
C THR A 244 -6.43 -1.31 -5.00
N ALA A 245 -6.13 -0.02 -5.04
CA ALA A 245 -6.37 0.88 -3.91
C ALA A 245 -6.73 2.30 -4.37
N GLN A 246 -6.98 3.19 -3.41
CA GLN A 246 -7.25 4.62 -3.67
C GLN A 246 -6.10 5.36 -4.37
N SER A 247 -4.88 4.83 -4.31
CA SER A 247 -3.70 5.37 -5.00
C SER A 247 -2.74 4.23 -5.35
N CYS A 248 -1.87 4.45 -6.33
CA CYS A 248 -0.87 3.48 -6.72
C CYS A 248 0.16 3.25 -5.61
N VAL A 249 0.57 4.29 -4.87
CA VAL A 249 1.45 4.15 -3.70
C VAL A 249 0.90 3.15 -2.67
N ILE A 250 -0.39 3.24 -2.34
CA ILE A 250 -1.03 2.31 -1.40
C ILE A 250 -1.17 0.92 -2.02
N ALA A 251 -1.54 0.82 -3.29
CA ALA A 251 -1.62 -0.44 -4.00
C ALA A 251 -0.26 -1.18 -4.00
N ASN A 252 0.83 -0.47 -4.30
CA ASN A 252 2.19 -0.99 -4.34
C ASN A 252 2.66 -1.44 -2.95
N ALA A 253 2.35 -0.66 -1.91
CA ALA A 253 2.64 -1.02 -0.54
C ALA A 253 1.94 -2.33 -0.13
N TYR A 254 0.64 -2.45 -0.41
CA TYR A 254 -0.13 -3.67 -0.08
C TYR A 254 0.26 -4.87 -0.93
N ALA A 255 0.59 -4.68 -2.21
CA ALA A 255 1.09 -5.75 -3.07
C ALA A 255 2.42 -6.29 -2.54
N THR A 256 3.33 -5.42 -2.10
CA THR A 256 4.61 -5.80 -1.49
C THR A 256 4.40 -6.50 -0.14
N ALA A 257 3.57 -5.93 0.73
CA ALA A 257 3.28 -6.52 2.04
C ALA A 257 2.52 -7.86 1.94
N ALA A 258 1.71 -8.06 0.90
CA ALA A 258 1.03 -9.34 0.65
C ALA A 258 2.00 -10.50 0.42
N LEU A 259 3.18 -10.24 -0.15
CA LEU A 259 4.23 -11.25 -0.30
C LEU A 259 4.92 -11.58 1.04
N LEU A 260 4.71 -10.77 2.08
CA LEU A 260 5.33 -10.88 3.41
C LEU A 260 4.35 -11.33 4.52
N TRP A 261 3.05 -11.11 4.34
CA TRP A 261 2.00 -11.53 5.29
C TRP A 261 1.74 -13.05 5.30
N GLY A 262 2.30 -13.79 4.34
CA GLY A 262 2.03 -15.21 4.20
C GLY A 262 0.54 -15.46 3.91
N GLU A 263 -0.01 -16.54 4.48
CA GLU A 263 -1.40 -16.96 4.28
C GLU A 263 -2.45 -15.91 4.69
N ASP A 264 -2.09 -14.95 5.54
CA ASP A 264 -3.00 -13.89 6.01
C ASP A 264 -3.11 -12.72 5.01
N ALA A 265 -2.38 -12.72 3.88
CA ALA A 265 -2.34 -11.61 2.94
C ALA A 265 -3.74 -11.16 2.46
N GLY A 266 -4.59 -12.11 2.06
CA GLY A 266 -5.95 -11.80 1.62
C GLY A 266 -6.82 -11.16 2.71
N TYR A 267 -6.60 -11.52 3.98
CA TYR A 267 -7.30 -10.90 5.11
C TYR A 267 -6.88 -9.43 5.28
N HIS A 268 -5.59 -9.15 5.21
CA HIS A 268 -5.06 -7.79 5.37
C HIS A 268 -5.53 -6.84 4.25
N ILE A 269 -5.52 -7.30 3.00
CA ILE A 269 -6.03 -6.55 1.85
C ILE A 269 -7.52 -6.23 2.03
N ALA A 270 -8.34 -7.25 2.32
CA ALA A 270 -9.79 -7.08 2.47
C ALA A 270 -10.16 -6.21 3.68
N GLN A 271 -9.41 -6.30 4.78
CA GLN A 271 -9.64 -5.49 5.98
C GLN A 271 -9.36 -4.00 5.74
N ALA A 272 -8.44 -3.69 4.83
CA ALA A 272 -8.15 -2.33 4.43
C ALA A 272 -9.15 -1.76 3.41
N GLY A 273 -10.14 -2.56 2.97
CA GLY A 273 -11.13 -2.16 1.96
C GLY A 273 -10.62 -2.25 0.52
N TRP A 274 -9.50 -2.94 0.30
CA TRP A 274 -8.89 -3.10 -1.02
C TRP A 274 -9.26 -4.42 -1.68
N SER A 275 -8.98 -4.52 -2.97
CA SER A 275 -9.14 -5.75 -3.75
C SER A 275 -7.77 -6.25 -4.17
N GLY A 276 -7.60 -7.57 -4.20
CA GLY A 276 -6.32 -8.17 -4.55
C GLY A 276 -6.47 -9.43 -5.40
N ARG A 277 -5.41 -9.79 -6.11
CA ARG A 277 -5.22 -11.06 -6.78
C ARG A 277 -3.85 -11.60 -6.35
N LEU A 278 -3.86 -12.69 -5.60
CA LEU A 278 -2.68 -13.37 -5.09
C LEU A 278 -2.48 -14.63 -5.93
N VAL A 279 -1.26 -14.89 -6.39
CA VAL A 279 -0.95 -16.11 -7.15
C VAL A 279 0.12 -16.87 -6.42
N ARG A 280 -0.14 -18.14 -6.14
CA ARG A 280 0.81 -19.07 -5.53
C ARG A 280 1.88 -19.51 -6.52
N HIS A 281 2.99 -20.05 -6.00
CA HIS A 281 4.07 -20.60 -6.83
C HIS A 281 3.63 -21.73 -7.77
N ASP A 282 2.54 -22.43 -7.46
CA ASP A 282 1.95 -23.47 -8.32
C ASP A 282 0.97 -22.92 -9.38
N GLY A 283 0.78 -21.60 -9.43
CA GLY A 283 -0.15 -20.91 -10.32
C GLY A 283 -1.59 -20.82 -9.79
N THR A 284 -1.88 -21.35 -8.59
CA THR A 284 -3.21 -21.22 -7.97
C THR A 284 -3.48 -19.74 -7.67
N VAL A 285 -4.64 -19.25 -8.11
CA VAL A 285 -5.06 -17.86 -7.91
C VAL A 285 -6.03 -17.76 -6.75
N GLU A 286 -5.75 -16.84 -5.84
CA GLU A 286 -6.63 -16.44 -4.74
C GLU A 286 -7.02 -14.97 -4.92
N LEU A 287 -8.32 -14.72 -5.09
CA LEU A 287 -8.82 -13.36 -5.16
C LEU A 287 -9.01 -12.82 -3.74
N GLY A 288 -8.30 -11.75 -3.46
CA GLY A 288 -8.36 -10.96 -2.23
C GLY A 288 -9.66 -10.18 -2.04
N SER A 289 -10.58 -10.12 -3.01
CA SER A 289 -12.00 -9.75 -2.76
C SER A 289 -12.95 -10.05 -3.95
N ILE A 290 -14.27 -9.87 -3.70
CA ILE A 290 -15.48 -10.14 -4.52
C ILE A 290 -15.90 -11.63 -4.49
N VAL A 291 -16.48 -12.23 -3.45
CA VAL A 291 -17.89 -12.09 -3.00
C VAL A 291 -18.04 -12.50 -1.51
N GLY A 292 -17.05 -13.16 -0.91
CA GLY A 292 -17.24 -13.81 0.40
C GLY A 292 -16.84 -13.03 1.66
N ARG A 293 -15.97 -12.02 1.60
CA ARG A 293 -15.41 -11.35 2.81
C ARG A 293 -15.62 -9.85 2.94
N PHE A 294 -15.88 -9.14 1.83
CA PHE A 294 -16.34 -7.74 1.87
C PHE A 294 -17.70 -7.65 2.56
N GLU A 295 -18.61 -8.55 2.16
CA GLU A 295 -19.86 -8.78 2.90
C GLU A 295 -19.58 -9.12 4.35
N LEU A 296 -18.61 -10.00 4.68
CA LEU A 296 -18.34 -10.34 6.09
C LEU A 296 -17.77 -9.18 6.91
N ASN A 297 -16.95 -8.29 6.35
CA ASN A 297 -16.43 -7.13 7.07
C ASN A 297 -17.51 -6.05 7.26
N GLU A 298 -18.27 -5.75 6.21
CA GLU A 298 -19.42 -4.83 6.31
C GLU A 298 -20.54 -5.43 7.17
N LEU A 299 -20.76 -6.74 7.11
CA LEU A 299 -21.67 -7.48 7.97
C LEU A 299 -21.14 -7.48 9.41
N HIS A 300 -19.86 -7.73 9.64
CA HIS A 300 -19.28 -7.67 10.98
C HIS A 300 -19.44 -6.26 11.57
N ARG A 301 -19.16 -5.21 10.78
CA ARG A 301 -19.36 -3.82 11.20
C ARG A 301 -20.84 -3.53 11.47
N SER A 302 -21.73 -3.92 10.57
CA SER A 302 -23.18 -3.69 10.69
C SER A 302 -23.76 -4.45 11.88
N ILE A 303 -23.45 -5.74 12.02
CA ILE A 303 -23.84 -6.58 13.17
C ILE A 303 -23.25 -6.01 14.45
N SER A 304 -22.00 -5.55 14.46
CA SER A 304 -21.39 -4.96 15.66
C SER A 304 -22.11 -3.69 16.08
N ILE A 305 -22.47 -2.81 15.13
CA ILE A 305 -23.24 -1.59 15.43
C ILE A 305 -24.63 -1.96 15.97
N VAL A 306 -25.33 -2.88 15.31
CA VAL A 306 -26.64 -3.36 15.77
C VAL A 306 -26.53 -3.99 17.16
N ALA A 307 -25.55 -4.84 17.41
CA ALA A 307 -25.30 -5.46 18.71
C ALA A 307 -25.00 -4.42 19.80
N MET A 308 -24.23 -3.37 19.50
CA MET A 308 -23.99 -2.26 20.44
C MET A 308 -25.27 -1.50 20.76
N VAL A 309 -26.15 -1.28 19.78
CA VAL A 309 -27.46 -0.64 20.00
C VAL A 309 -28.35 -1.52 20.88
N PHE A 310 -28.45 -2.82 20.61
CA PHE A 310 -29.22 -3.75 21.44
C PHE A 310 -28.65 -3.89 22.85
N LEU A 311 -27.32 -3.88 23.01
CA LEU A 311 -26.65 -3.89 24.31
C LEU A 311 -26.98 -2.61 25.09
N ALA A 312 -26.91 -1.44 24.45
CA ALA A 312 -27.30 -0.18 25.07
C ALA A 312 -28.76 -0.19 25.50
N LEU A 313 -29.67 -0.68 24.65
CA LEU A 313 -31.08 -0.83 24.97
C LEU A 313 -31.28 -1.77 26.16
N HIS A 314 -30.65 -2.96 26.17
CA HIS A 314 -30.70 -3.90 27.27
C HIS A 314 -30.26 -3.28 28.60
N ILE A 315 -29.14 -2.53 28.59
CA ILE A 315 -28.66 -1.84 29.79
C ILE A 315 -29.67 -0.77 30.25
N VAL A 316 -30.12 0.10 29.34
CA VAL A 316 -31.06 1.19 29.66
C VAL A 316 -32.37 0.64 30.21
N THR A 317 -32.94 -0.41 29.62
CA THR A 317 -34.18 -1.01 30.12
C THR A 317 -33.99 -1.61 31.51
N THR A 318 -32.86 -2.30 31.78
CA THR A 318 -32.61 -2.85 33.12
C THR A 318 -32.40 -1.79 34.21
N VAL A 319 -31.87 -0.63 33.86
CA VAL A 319 -31.65 0.47 34.80
C VAL A 319 -32.94 1.24 35.10
N ILE A 320 -33.81 1.40 34.09
CA ILE A 320 -35.10 2.07 34.23
C ILE A 320 -36.16 1.15 34.86
N ASP A 321 -35.99 -0.17 34.74
CA ASP A 321 -36.89 -1.15 35.33
C ASP A 321 -36.93 -1.04 36.87
N SER A 322 -38.11 -0.74 37.39
CA SER A 322 -38.38 -0.59 38.82
C SER A 322 -38.25 -1.90 39.60
N PHE A 323 -38.33 -3.06 38.93
CA PHE A 323 -38.17 -4.37 39.55
C PHE A 323 -36.69 -4.77 39.70
N VAL A 324 -35.83 -4.34 38.77
CA VAL A 324 -34.44 -4.80 38.66
C VAL A 324 -33.42 -3.77 39.18
N ALA A 325 -33.83 -2.51 39.38
CA ALA A 325 -33.15 -1.42 40.11
C ALA A 325 -31.64 -1.60 40.34
N THR A 326 -30.87 -1.75 39.26
CA THR A 326 -29.42 -1.99 39.31
C THR A 326 -28.63 -0.72 39.64
N GLY A 327 -29.20 0.44 39.30
CA GLY A 327 -28.57 1.75 39.46
C GLY A 327 -27.49 2.02 38.41
N TRP A 328 -27.39 3.28 37.96
CA TRP A 328 -26.50 3.70 36.87
C TRP A 328 -25.01 3.38 37.09
N ILE A 329 -24.55 3.38 38.34
CA ILE A 329 -23.14 3.10 38.68
C ILE A 329 -22.78 1.63 38.37
N SER A 330 -23.73 0.71 38.51
CA SER A 330 -23.49 -0.72 38.28
C SER A 330 -23.26 -1.09 36.82
N VAL A 331 -23.58 -0.19 35.89
CA VAL A 331 -23.31 -0.35 34.45
C VAL A 331 -21.81 -0.37 34.16
N LEU A 332 -21.01 0.36 34.95
CA LEU A 332 -19.57 0.54 34.74
C LEU A 332 -18.72 -0.02 35.89
N VAL A 333 -19.29 -0.16 37.09
CA VAL A 333 -18.55 -0.61 38.27
C VAL A 333 -19.12 -1.93 38.76
N PRO A 334 -18.41 -3.06 38.58
CA PRO A 334 -18.91 -4.37 38.98
C PRO A 334 -19.11 -4.43 40.51
N PHE A 335 -20.03 -5.31 40.94
CA PHE A 335 -20.38 -5.57 42.35
C PHE A 335 -21.09 -4.45 43.12
N THR A 336 -21.47 -3.35 42.46
CA THR A 336 -22.19 -2.24 43.12
C THR A 336 -23.72 -2.41 43.14
N SER A 337 -24.27 -3.30 42.31
CA SER A 337 -25.71 -3.60 42.31
C SER A 337 -26.13 -4.42 43.54
N SER A 338 -27.30 -4.07 44.10
CA SER A 338 -27.98 -4.86 45.13
C SER A 338 -28.73 -6.06 44.55
N TYR A 339 -29.15 -5.99 43.28
CA TYR A 339 -29.85 -7.08 42.60
C TYR A 339 -28.87 -8.08 42.01
N LYS A 340 -28.99 -9.37 42.39
CA LYS A 340 -28.15 -10.50 41.92
C LYS A 340 -26.69 -10.09 41.69
N ARG A 341 -26.05 -9.56 42.74
CA ARG A 341 -24.74 -8.86 42.70
C ARG A 341 -23.70 -9.53 41.81
N THR A 342 -23.49 -10.84 41.94
CA THR A 342 -22.50 -11.59 41.16
C THR A 342 -22.87 -11.69 39.68
N ALA A 343 -24.15 -11.92 39.36
CA ALA A 343 -24.63 -12.00 37.98
C ALA A 343 -24.48 -10.65 37.28
N VAL A 344 -24.89 -9.56 37.94
CA VAL A 344 -24.74 -8.19 37.39
C VAL A 344 -23.27 -7.82 37.22
N ALA A 345 -22.42 -8.12 38.20
CA ALA A 345 -20.98 -7.85 38.10
C ALA A 345 -20.30 -8.50 36.89
N VAL A 346 -20.65 -9.76 36.57
CA VAL A 346 -20.13 -10.45 35.39
C VAL A 346 -20.65 -9.79 34.09
N GLY A 347 -21.89 -9.28 34.10
CA GLY A 347 -22.46 -8.49 33.00
C GLY A 347 -21.71 -7.17 32.78
N THR A 348 -21.40 -6.45 33.87
CA THR A 348 -20.59 -5.23 33.85
C THR A 348 -19.20 -5.50 33.24
N ILE A 349 -18.52 -6.56 33.68
CA ILE A 349 -17.21 -6.96 33.11
C ILE A 349 -17.33 -7.26 31.61
N ALA A 350 -18.38 -7.97 31.19
CA ALA A 350 -18.61 -8.24 29.77
C ALA A 350 -18.80 -6.94 28.96
N PHE A 351 -19.57 -5.99 29.50
CA PHE A 351 -19.77 -4.68 28.88
C PHE A 351 -18.46 -3.89 28.78
N ASP A 352 -17.68 -3.80 29.85
CA ASP A 352 -16.41 -3.06 29.86
C ASP A 352 -15.42 -3.62 28.84
N LEU A 353 -15.35 -4.95 28.70
CA LEU A 353 -14.51 -5.61 27.69
C LEU A 353 -15.00 -5.31 26.26
N ILE A 354 -16.32 -5.36 26.01
CA ILE A 354 -16.90 -5.00 24.70
C ILE A 354 -16.62 -3.53 24.38
N LEU A 355 -16.77 -2.64 25.36
CA LEU A 355 -16.52 -1.21 25.20
C LEU A 355 -15.04 -0.96 24.84
N ALA A 356 -14.11 -1.64 25.51
CA ALA A 356 -12.68 -1.58 25.18
C ALA A 356 -12.37 -2.10 23.76
N VAL A 357 -12.98 -3.22 23.35
CA VAL A 357 -12.85 -3.77 21.98
C VAL A 357 -13.42 -2.81 20.94
N TRP A 358 -14.55 -2.18 21.23
CA TRP A 358 -15.21 -1.23 20.32
C TRP A 358 -14.40 0.06 20.16
N ILE A 359 -13.99 0.68 21.28
CA ILE A 359 -13.16 1.91 21.26
C ILE A 359 -11.81 1.64 20.57
N SER A 360 -11.13 0.54 20.90
CA SER A 360 -9.86 0.21 20.25
C SER A 360 -10.01 -0.02 18.74
N SER A 361 -11.16 -0.55 18.30
CA SER A 361 -11.45 -0.72 16.88
C SER A 361 -11.74 0.61 16.16
N LEU A 362 -12.36 1.59 16.82
CA LEU A 362 -12.50 2.96 16.32
C LEU A 362 -11.15 3.70 16.26
N LEU A 363 -10.28 3.43 17.22
CA LEU A 363 -8.94 4.02 17.32
C LEU A 363 -7.88 3.24 16.55
N LYS A 364 -8.25 2.22 15.77
CA LYS A 364 -7.29 1.33 15.08
C LYS A 364 -6.25 2.08 14.25
N VAL A 365 -6.62 3.22 13.66
CA VAL A 365 -5.70 4.06 12.86
C VAL A 365 -4.61 4.72 13.72
N ARG A 366 -4.84 4.90 15.02
CA ARG A 366 -3.94 5.59 15.96
C ARG A 366 -3.13 4.64 16.85
N ILE A 367 -3.42 3.34 16.82
CA ILE A 367 -2.76 2.34 17.67
C ILE A 367 -2.06 1.30 16.80
N GLN A 368 -0.94 0.77 17.29
CA GLN A 368 -0.22 -0.30 16.60
C GLN A 368 -1.12 -1.52 16.43
N ASN A 369 -1.02 -2.20 15.28
CA ASN A 369 -1.88 -3.33 14.95
C ASN A 369 -1.72 -4.49 15.94
N ARG A 370 -0.52 -4.67 16.51
CA ARG A 370 -0.27 -5.64 17.59
C ARG A 370 -1.10 -5.35 18.83
N SER A 371 -1.09 -4.10 19.30
CA SER A 371 -1.86 -3.64 20.46
C SER A 371 -3.36 -3.72 20.21
N TRP A 372 -3.82 -3.32 19.03
CA TRP A 372 -5.21 -3.49 18.62
C TRP A 372 -5.62 -4.97 18.65
N ARG A 373 -4.82 -5.87 18.04
CA ARG A 373 -5.09 -7.31 18.05
C ARG A 373 -5.13 -7.85 19.47
N PHE A 374 -4.19 -7.48 20.33
CA PHE A 374 -4.20 -7.89 21.74
C PHE A 374 -5.50 -7.50 22.45
N ILE A 375 -5.95 -6.24 22.31
CA ILE A 375 -7.22 -5.77 22.90
C ILE A 375 -8.39 -6.52 22.26
N HIS A 376 -8.40 -6.67 20.94
CA HIS A 376 -9.49 -7.31 20.20
C HIS A 376 -9.66 -8.80 20.58
N TRP A 377 -8.60 -9.49 21.00
CA TRP A 377 -8.67 -10.85 21.53
C TRP A 377 -9.49 -10.95 22.84
N PHE A 378 -9.65 -9.87 23.59
CA PHE A 378 -10.55 -9.88 24.76
C PHE A 378 -12.04 -10.03 24.39
N SER A 379 -12.41 -9.96 23.11
CA SER A 379 -13.76 -10.34 22.63
C SER A 379 -14.14 -11.77 23.02
N TRP A 380 -13.18 -12.70 23.13
CA TRP A 380 -13.42 -14.06 23.62
C TRP A 380 -13.80 -14.08 25.11
N LEU A 381 -13.10 -13.31 25.93
CA LEU A 381 -13.41 -13.18 27.35
C LEU A 381 -14.73 -12.45 27.57
N ALA A 382 -15.02 -11.44 26.75
CA ALA A 382 -16.29 -10.73 26.74
C ALA A 382 -17.45 -11.69 26.44
N PHE A 383 -17.31 -12.54 25.41
CA PHE A 383 -18.30 -13.56 25.07
C PHE A 383 -18.54 -14.55 26.22
N ALA A 384 -17.46 -15.09 26.83
CA ALA A 384 -17.57 -16.00 27.96
C ALA A 384 -18.25 -15.35 29.18
N SER A 385 -17.94 -14.08 29.44
CA SER A 385 -18.55 -13.30 30.52
C SER A 385 -20.03 -13.02 30.24
N ALA A 386 -20.38 -12.61 29.02
CA ALA A 386 -21.77 -12.39 28.61
C ALA A 386 -22.62 -13.68 28.70
N LEU A 387 -22.06 -14.81 28.29
CA LEU A 387 -22.70 -16.12 28.41
C LEU A 387 -22.95 -16.49 29.88
N THR A 388 -21.95 -16.30 30.74
CA THR A 388 -22.06 -16.55 32.18
C THR A 388 -23.10 -15.63 32.82
N HIS A 389 -23.11 -14.35 32.47
CA HIS A 389 -24.13 -13.39 32.89
C HIS A 389 -25.53 -13.85 32.49
N ALA A 390 -25.74 -14.27 31.24
CA ALA A 390 -27.04 -14.76 30.77
C ALA A 390 -27.58 -15.92 31.61
N PHE A 391 -26.72 -16.92 31.93
CA PHE A 391 -27.10 -18.07 32.76
C PHE A 391 -27.35 -17.74 34.25
N LEU A 392 -26.61 -16.78 34.81
CA LEU A 392 -26.75 -16.38 36.21
C LEU A 392 -27.93 -15.42 36.43
N ALA A 393 -28.13 -14.48 35.51
CA ALA A 393 -29.15 -13.43 35.61
C ALA A 393 -30.53 -13.90 35.14
N GLY A 394 -30.60 -14.61 34.01
CA GLY A 394 -31.86 -14.95 33.33
C GLY A 394 -32.48 -16.28 33.74
N THR A 395 -33.79 -16.27 34.01
CA THR A 395 -34.61 -17.49 34.13
C THR A 395 -34.82 -18.15 32.76
N ASP A 396 -34.89 -17.34 31.71
CA ASP A 396 -35.15 -17.75 30.33
C ASP A 396 -33.94 -18.40 29.67
N ALA A 397 -32.73 -18.10 30.15
CA ALA A 397 -31.51 -18.77 29.69
C ALA A 397 -31.47 -20.26 30.10
N ARG A 398 -32.34 -20.68 31.04
CA ARG A 398 -32.36 -22.04 31.58
C ARG A 398 -33.47 -22.92 30.99
N HIS A 399 -34.45 -22.36 30.29
CA HIS A 399 -35.60 -23.10 29.76
C HIS A 399 -36.11 -22.49 28.45
N GLY A 400 -36.89 -23.26 27.68
CA GLY A 400 -37.58 -22.76 26.49
C GLY A 400 -36.65 -22.21 25.39
N VAL A 401 -37.08 -21.15 24.72
CA VAL A 401 -36.37 -20.58 23.56
C VAL A 401 -35.02 -19.98 23.94
N GLY A 402 -34.90 -19.37 25.12
CA GLY A 402 -33.64 -18.75 25.58
C GLY A 402 -32.52 -19.79 25.75
N LEU A 403 -32.82 -20.96 26.32
CA LEU A 403 -31.86 -22.06 26.40
C LEU A 403 -31.40 -22.55 25.03
N VAL A 404 -32.33 -22.65 24.06
CA VAL A 404 -32.02 -23.08 22.69
C VAL A 404 -31.07 -22.09 22.02
N VAL A 405 -31.36 -20.79 22.09
CA VAL A 405 -30.53 -19.73 21.49
C VAL A 405 -29.13 -19.72 22.11
N VAL A 406 -29.04 -19.75 23.44
CA VAL A 406 -27.76 -19.73 24.16
C VAL A 406 -26.92 -20.97 23.84
N SER A 407 -27.55 -22.15 23.79
CA SER A 407 -26.87 -23.41 23.43
C SER A 407 -26.39 -23.38 21.99
N ALA A 408 -27.21 -22.91 21.05
CA ALA A 408 -26.84 -22.81 19.64
C ALA A 408 -25.66 -21.84 19.43
N CYS A 409 -25.70 -20.64 20.01
CA CYS A 409 -24.59 -19.68 19.94
C CYS A 409 -23.30 -20.26 20.51
N THR A 410 -23.37 -20.92 21.67
CA THR A 410 -22.21 -21.55 22.32
C THR A 410 -21.64 -22.66 21.44
N LEU A 411 -22.47 -23.54 20.89
CA LEU A 411 -22.06 -24.63 20.01
C LEU A 411 -21.42 -24.12 18.72
N ILE A 412 -21.98 -23.07 18.10
CA ILE A 412 -21.43 -22.47 16.87
C ILE A 412 -20.03 -21.89 17.17
N VAL A 413 -19.89 -21.11 18.23
CA VAL A 413 -18.61 -20.48 18.60
C VAL A 413 -17.57 -21.54 18.99
N ALA A 414 -17.96 -22.53 19.79
CA ALA A 414 -17.08 -23.64 20.17
C ALA A 414 -16.65 -24.47 18.95
N SER A 415 -17.57 -24.80 18.05
CA SER A 415 -17.27 -25.53 16.82
C SER A 415 -16.31 -24.74 15.91
N ALA A 416 -16.53 -23.44 15.76
CA ALA A 416 -15.64 -22.58 14.98
C ALA A 416 -14.25 -22.46 15.62
N ALA A 417 -14.16 -22.37 16.96
CA ALA A 417 -12.90 -22.32 17.69
C ALA A 417 -12.14 -23.65 17.59
N LEU A 418 -12.83 -24.78 17.76
CA LEU A 418 -12.28 -26.12 17.59
C LEU A 418 -11.82 -26.36 16.15
N TRP A 419 -12.61 -25.97 15.16
CA TRP A 419 -12.21 -26.02 13.76
C TRP A 419 -10.98 -25.15 13.48
N ARG A 420 -10.89 -23.96 14.08
CA ARG A 420 -9.70 -23.11 13.94
C ARG A 420 -8.46 -23.70 14.63
N TYR A 421 -8.63 -24.39 15.74
CA TYR A 421 -7.55 -24.99 16.52
C TYR A 421 -7.04 -26.30 15.91
N PHE A 422 -7.97 -27.22 15.58
CA PHE A 422 -7.69 -28.55 15.04
C PHE A 422 -7.67 -28.60 13.52
N GLY A 423 -8.47 -27.77 12.86
CA GLY A 423 -8.54 -27.66 11.40
C GLY A 423 -7.45 -26.80 10.80
N ARG A 424 -6.36 -26.48 11.55
CA ARG A 424 -5.08 -26.13 10.92
C ARG A 424 -4.69 -27.34 10.06
N PRO A 425 -4.82 -27.29 8.73
CA PRO A 425 -4.40 -28.41 7.93
C PRO A 425 -2.90 -28.55 8.15
N THR A 426 -2.45 -29.75 8.53
CA THR A 426 -1.14 -30.21 8.06
C THR A 426 -1.06 -29.85 6.58
N ARG A 427 -0.04 -29.07 6.18
CA ARG A 427 0.27 -28.79 4.77
C ARG A 427 0.03 -30.07 3.96
N ALA A 428 -1.07 -30.10 3.21
CA ALA A 428 -1.43 -31.23 2.37
C ALA A 428 -2.14 -30.66 1.15
N ALA A 429 -1.52 -30.94 0.01
CA ALA A 429 -1.95 -30.59 -1.31
C ALA A 429 -3.43 -30.90 -1.58
N GLY A 430 -4.07 -30.02 -2.35
CA GLY A 430 -5.05 -30.44 -3.34
C GLY A 430 -6.52 -30.17 -3.03
N ARG A 431 -7.11 -29.47 -4.00
CA ARG A 431 -8.47 -29.63 -4.56
C ARG A 431 -9.59 -28.73 -4.01
N THR A 432 -9.73 -27.60 -4.70
CA THR A 432 -10.90 -27.14 -5.50
C THR A 432 -12.30 -27.09 -4.87
N ALA A 433 -12.88 -25.90 -4.94
CA ALA A 433 -14.22 -25.69 -5.48
C ALA A 433 -14.22 -24.47 -6.42
N LEU A 434 -14.45 -24.73 -7.71
CA LEU A 434 -14.60 -23.78 -8.80
C LEU A 434 -15.97 -23.09 -8.75
N SER A 435 -16.06 -21.89 -9.31
CA SER A 435 -17.24 -21.50 -10.09
C SER A 435 -16.83 -20.79 -11.38
N PRO A 436 -17.63 -20.91 -12.45
CA PRO A 436 -17.13 -21.08 -13.80
C PRO A 436 -17.22 -19.78 -14.60
N LEU A 437 -16.08 -19.27 -15.06
CA LEU A 437 -15.96 -18.66 -16.39
C LEU A 437 -14.62 -19.14 -16.97
N ALA A 438 -14.78 -20.03 -17.96
CA ALA A 438 -13.82 -20.96 -18.51
C ALA A 438 -12.48 -20.34 -18.96
N ALA A 439 -11.38 -20.81 -18.35
CA ALA A 439 -10.13 -20.96 -19.07
C ALA A 439 -10.21 -22.26 -19.88
N ALA A 440 -10.07 -22.16 -21.20
CA ALA A 440 -9.94 -23.33 -22.06
C ALA A 440 -8.68 -24.15 -21.68
N PRO A 441 -8.70 -25.50 -21.82
CA PRO A 441 -7.53 -26.31 -21.55
C PRO A 441 -6.41 -25.97 -22.53
N LEU A 442 -5.20 -25.69 -22.02
CA LEU A 442 -4.00 -25.66 -22.85
C LEU A 442 -3.78 -27.07 -23.45
N PRO A 443 -3.50 -27.20 -24.76
CA PRO A 443 -3.21 -28.50 -25.35
C PRO A 443 -1.92 -29.08 -24.76
N ALA A 444 -1.97 -30.38 -24.43
CA ALA A 444 -0.84 -31.14 -23.92
C ALA A 444 0.35 -31.07 -24.89
N LYS A 445 1.57 -30.91 -24.33
CA LYS A 445 2.82 -31.07 -25.07
C LYS A 445 2.87 -32.47 -25.69
N GLY A 446 2.62 -32.55 -27.00
CA GLY A 446 2.95 -33.73 -27.79
C GLY A 446 4.48 -33.92 -27.88
N PRO A 447 4.95 -35.14 -28.20
CA PRO A 447 6.39 -35.43 -28.28
C PRO A 447 7.04 -34.58 -29.36
N ALA A 448 8.24 -34.08 -29.06
CA ALA A 448 9.02 -33.21 -29.92
C ALA A 448 9.18 -33.82 -31.31
N ARG A 449 8.59 -33.16 -32.31
CA ARG A 449 8.85 -33.48 -33.72
C ARG A 449 10.27 -32.98 -34.05
N PRO A 450 11.12 -33.79 -34.71
CA PRO A 450 12.46 -33.34 -35.05
C PRO A 450 12.37 -32.13 -35.97
N THR A 451 12.95 -31.02 -35.53
CA THR A 451 13.09 -29.80 -36.30
C THR A 451 13.93 -30.08 -37.54
N ARG A 452 13.31 -29.97 -38.71
CA ARG A 452 14.00 -29.94 -40.01
C ARG A 452 14.98 -28.76 -39.98
N ALA A 453 16.27 -29.04 -40.15
CA ALA A 453 17.31 -28.03 -40.22
C ALA A 453 16.98 -27.02 -41.32
N VAL A 454 16.77 -25.77 -40.92
CA VAL A 454 16.79 -24.61 -41.83
C VAL A 454 18.27 -24.27 -42.04
N PRO A 455 18.77 -24.17 -43.28
CA PRO A 455 20.16 -23.81 -43.52
C PRO A 455 20.43 -22.38 -43.01
N PRO A 456 21.65 -22.10 -42.54
CA PRO A 456 21.99 -20.78 -42.02
C PRO A 456 21.84 -19.72 -43.11
N ALA A 457 21.02 -18.71 -42.84
CA ALA A 457 21.01 -17.49 -43.64
C ALA A 457 22.35 -16.78 -43.42
N THR A 458 23.15 -16.70 -44.47
CA THR A 458 24.35 -15.88 -44.57
C THR A 458 23.97 -14.41 -44.46
N TYR A 459 24.08 -13.84 -43.25
CA TYR A 459 24.18 -12.40 -43.06
C TYR A 459 25.66 -12.01 -43.03
N GLY A 460 26.18 -11.63 -44.20
CA GLY A 460 27.40 -10.83 -44.27
C GLY A 460 27.14 -9.41 -43.75
N PRO A 461 28.16 -8.70 -43.25
CA PRO A 461 28.00 -7.32 -42.79
C PRO A 461 27.66 -6.43 -43.99
N ARG A 462 26.42 -5.91 -44.03
CA ARG A 462 26.10 -4.76 -44.88
C ARG A 462 26.74 -3.53 -44.26
N LEU A 463 27.90 -3.14 -44.80
CA LEU A 463 28.41 -1.77 -44.71
C LEU A 463 27.34 -0.84 -45.29
N GLY A 464 26.61 -0.15 -44.42
CA GLY A 464 25.77 0.96 -44.80
C GLY A 464 26.65 2.11 -45.30
N ALA A 465 26.28 2.70 -46.44
CA ALA A 465 26.89 3.91 -46.95
C ALA A 465 26.86 5.03 -45.90
N PRO A 466 27.90 5.87 -45.79
CA PRO A 466 27.89 7.00 -44.87
C PRO A 466 26.79 8.01 -45.24
N PRO A 467 26.14 8.65 -44.26
CA PRO A 467 25.15 9.69 -44.53
C PRO A 467 25.81 10.91 -45.18
N ALA A 468 25.08 11.56 -46.09
CA ALA A 468 25.51 12.77 -46.77
C ALA A 468 25.87 13.90 -45.77
N PRO A 469 26.89 14.73 -46.05
CA PRO A 469 27.28 15.81 -45.16
C PRO A 469 26.16 16.86 -45.04
N ARG A 470 25.88 17.28 -43.80
CA ARG A 470 25.00 18.41 -43.49
C ARG A 470 25.55 19.69 -44.16
N PRO A 471 24.70 20.59 -44.70
CA PRO A 471 25.17 21.91 -45.13
C PRO A 471 25.79 22.64 -43.94
N ALA A 472 26.95 23.25 -44.17
CA ALA A 472 27.70 24.00 -43.17
C ALA A 472 26.83 25.12 -42.58
N VAL A 473 26.69 25.11 -41.26
CA VAL A 473 26.19 26.26 -40.51
C VAL A 473 27.33 27.27 -40.47
N GLU A 474 27.14 28.43 -41.10
CA GLU A 474 28.04 29.58 -40.98
C GLU A 474 28.24 29.94 -39.49
N PRO A 475 29.47 30.22 -39.05
CA PRO A 475 29.71 30.68 -37.69
C PRO A 475 29.09 32.06 -37.49
N VAL A 476 28.03 32.11 -36.68
CA VAL A 476 27.48 33.36 -36.13
C VAL A 476 28.57 34.01 -35.28
N ALA A 477 28.98 35.22 -35.66
CA ALA A 477 29.93 36.04 -34.94
C ALA A 477 29.49 36.27 -33.48
N PRO A 478 30.42 36.32 -32.51
CA PRO A 478 30.06 36.57 -31.12
C PRO A 478 29.47 37.98 -30.98
N ALA A 479 28.24 38.04 -30.47
CA ALA A 479 27.58 39.29 -30.10
C ALA A 479 28.45 40.06 -29.10
N ALA A 480 28.75 41.31 -29.45
CA ALA A 480 29.51 42.23 -28.63
C ALA A 480 28.84 42.40 -27.25
N ARG A 481 29.65 42.31 -26.19
CA ARG A 481 29.29 42.72 -24.84
C ARG A 481 28.80 44.17 -24.86
N PRO A 482 27.70 44.53 -24.19
CA PRO A 482 27.37 45.92 -23.96
C PRO A 482 28.46 46.55 -23.09
N VAL A 483 29.15 47.53 -23.65
CA VAL A 483 30.08 48.40 -22.94
C VAL A 483 29.26 49.30 -22.02
N THR A 484 29.54 49.22 -20.72
CA THR A 484 29.12 50.17 -19.70
C THR A 484 29.81 51.52 -19.94
N PRO A 485 29.07 52.64 -20.05
CA PRO A 485 29.66 53.97 -19.91
C PRO A 485 29.82 54.35 -18.42
N PRO A 486 30.85 55.12 -18.05
CA PRO A 486 31.20 55.41 -16.66
C PRO A 486 30.43 56.61 -16.06
N ASN A 487 30.31 56.57 -14.72
CA ASN A 487 29.92 57.58 -13.71
C ASN A 487 29.94 59.06 -14.17
N ALA A 488 28.99 59.93 -13.78
CA ALA A 488 28.72 60.47 -12.43
C ALA A 488 27.66 61.62 -12.56
N PRO A 489 27.35 62.44 -11.52
CA PRO A 489 26.94 62.18 -10.12
C PRO A 489 25.60 62.88 -9.75
N THR A 490 25.21 62.79 -8.47
CA THR A 490 24.48 63.78 -7.62
C THR A 490 23.07 63.45 -7.09
N ASN A 491 23.05 63.37 -5.76
CA ASN A 491 22.20 64.08 -4.78
C ASN A 491 20.71 63.72 -4.56
N ALA A 492 20.46 63.56 -3.25
CA ALA A 492 19.33 64.03 -2.44
C ALA A 492 18.21 63.04 -2.06
N SER A 493 18.17 62.79 -0.75
CA SER A 493 17.13 62.19 0.11
C SER A 493 15.82 63.04 0.18
N PRO A 494 14.90 62.84 1.15
CA PRO A 494 13.90 61.78 1.30
C PRO A 494 12.46 62.33 1.54
N SER A 495 11.40 61.51 1.46
CA SER A 495 10.08 61.79 2.07
C SER A 495 9.22 60.50 2.10
N VAL A 496 8.78 59.93 3.23
CA VAL A 496 7.79 60.34 4.26
C VAL A 496 6.33 60.04 3.86
N PHE A 497 5.80 58.91 4.41
CA PHE A 497 4.45 58.63 4.98
C PHE A 497 3.14 58.89 4.18
N PRO A 498 1.92 58.48 4.65
CA PRO A 498 1.51 57.52 5.69
C PRO A 498 0.33 56.57 5.32
N ARG A 499 0.01 55.69 6.29
CA ARG A 499 -1.25 54.93 6.48
C ARG A 499 -2.47 55.83 6.78
N SER A 500 -3.67 55.36 6.42
CA SER A 500 -4.95 55.50 7.16
C SER A 500 -5.85 54.32 6.74
N SER A 501 -6.44 53.44 7.56
CA SER A 501 -7.43 53.52 8.65
C SER A 501 -8.74 54.23 8.28
N SER A 502 -9.84 53.50 8.09
CA SER A 502 -10.91 53.37 9.11
C SER A 502 -12.16 52.62 8.58
N ARG A 503 -12.77 51.82 9.48
CA ARG A 503 -14.22 51.68 9.78
C ARG A 503 -15.20 51.26 8.65
N ALA A 504 -16.27 50.49 8.85
CA ALA A 504 -16.92 49.86 10.00
C ALA A 504 -17.94 48.80 9.52
N ARG A 505 -18.24 47.81 10.38
CA ARG A 505 -19.47 46.98 10.42
C ARG A 505 -20.68 47.84 10.93
N PRO A 506 -21.96 47.38 11.05
CA PRO A 506 -22.54 46.01 11.00
C PRO A 506 -23.96 45.84 10.35
N SER A 507 -24.46 44.57 10.36
CA SER A 507 -25.88 44.12 10.40
C SER A 507 -26.69 44.20 9.08
N ARG A 508 -27.71 43.39 8.75
CA ARG A 508 -28.48 42.29 9.37
C ARG A 508 -29.34 41.66 8.25
N ASP A 509 -29.88 40.47 8.50
CA ASP A 509 -31.09 39.86 7.90
C ASP A 509 -31.17 39.60 6.38
N ARG A 510 -31.00 38.33 5.99
CA ARG A 510 -32.10 37.44 5.53
C ARG A 510 -31.60 36.03 5.27
#